data_AF-A0A2E2L9A2-F1
#
_entry.id   AF-A0A2E2L9A2-F1
#
_cell.length_a   1.000
_cell.length_b   1.000
_cell.length_c   1.000
_cell.angle_alpha   90.00
_cell.angle_beta   90.00
_cell.angle_gamma   90.00
#
_symmetry.space_group_name_H-M   'P 1'
#
loop_
_entity.id
_entity.type
_entity.pdbx_description
1 polymer ?
#
loop_
_entity_poly.entity_id
_entity_poly.type
_entity_poly.pdbx_seq_one_letter_code
_entity_poly.pdbx_strand_id
1 'polypeptide(L)'
;MPDQRDVVLIEQAKIQRMRLGSALLHGALDERRTVNDNVRRFIASIVVTAIACAACVGVSYVSQLLSADAASIVDSDITSTTAEGEIR
;
A
#
# COMPACT_ATOMS: atom_id res chain seq x y z
N MET A 1 -34.32 -11.17 39.18
CA MET A 1 -33.51 -10.08 38.59
C MET A 1 -32.28 -10.66 37.90
N PRO A 2 -32.35 -10.96 36.59
CA PRO A 2 -31.26 -11.55 35.83
C PRO A 2 -30.32 -10.55 35.10
N ASP A 3 -30.62 -9.25 35.08
CA ASP A 3 -29.95 -8.27 34.20
C ASP A 3 -28.48 -7.94 34.55
N GLN A 4 -28.13 -7.94 35.84
CA GLN A 4 -26.82 -7.42 36.29
C GLN A 4 -25.62 -8.27 35.84
N ARG A 5 -25.79 -9.59 35.69
CA ARG A 5 -24.71 -10.50 35.27
C ARG A 5 -24.38 -10.37 33.79
N ASP A 6 -25.41 -10.19 32.97
CA ASP A 6 -25.26 -10.04 31.52
C ASP A 6 -24.58 -8.71 31.18
N VAL A 7 -24.90 -7.64 31.90
CA VAL A 7 -24.24 -6.34 31.78
C VAL A 7 -22.73 -6.43 32.06
N VAL A 8 -22.33 -7.20 33.08
CA VAL A 8 -20.90 -7.39 33.41
C VAL A 8 -20.18 -8.16 32.31
N LEU A 9 -20.79 -9.22 31.75
CA LEU A 9 -20.20 -9.99 30.66
C LEU A 9 -20.05 -9.16 29.38
N ILE A 10 -21.03 -8.31 29.07
CA ILE A 10 -20.99 -7.42 27.91
C ILE A 10 -19.85 -6.41 28.06
N GLU A 11 -19.68 -5.79 29.23
CA GLU A 11 -18.58 -4.85 29.42
C GLU A 11 -17.20 -5.53 29.43
N GLN A 12 -17.07 -6.73 30.01
CA GLN A 12 -15.83 -7.50 29.92
C GLN A 12 -15.48 -7.86 28.46
N ALA A 13 -16.45 -8.33 27.67
CA ALA A 13 -16.24 -8.65 26.26
C ALA A 13 -15.85 -7.41 25.44
N LYS A 14 -16.44 -6.26 25.75
CA LYS A 14 -16.14 -4.98 25.09
C LYS A 14 -14.71 -4.51 25.40
N ILE A 15 -14.26 -4.60 26.65
CA ILE A 15 -12.88 -4.27 27.04
C ILE A 15 -11.88 -5.22 26.37
N GLN A 16 -12.18 -6.52 26.34
CA GLN A 16 -11.34 -7.52 25.68
C GLN A 16 -11.19 -7.23 24.18
N ARG A 17 -12.30 -6.90 23.49
CA ARG A 17 -12.29 -6.52 22.07
C ARG A 17 -11.54 -5.22 21.82
N MET A 18 -11.67 -4.22 22.68
CA MET A 18 -10.92 -2.97 22.55
C MET A 18 -9.41 -3.21 22.70
N ARG A 19 -9.01 -4.07 23.65
CA ARG A 19 -7.61 -4.45 23.86
C ARG A 19 -7.05 -5.29 22.70
N LEU A 20 -7.80 -6.31 22.26
CA LEU A 20 -7.45 -7.12 21.08
C LEU A 20 -7.42 -6.26 19.82
N GLY A 21 -8.37 -5.34 19.65
CA GLY A 21 -8.40 -4.41 18.53
C GLY A 21 -7.16 -3.52 18.52
N SER A 22 -6.81 -2.92 19.67
CA SER A 22 -5.57 -2.15 19.76
C SER A 22 -4.31 -3.00 19.54
N ALA A 23 -4.27 -4.24 20.02
CA ALA A 23 -3.12 -5.14 19.89
C ALA A 23 -3.02 -5.82 18.51
N LEU A 24 -4.13 -6.00 17.80
CA LEU A 24 -4.15 -6.47 16.41
C LEU A 24 -3.82 -5.31 15.46
N LEU A 25 -4.34 -4.12 15.76
CA LEU A 25 -4.05 -2.92 14.98
C LEU A 25 -2.63 -2.41 15.19
N HIS A 26 -2.01 -2.67 16.36
CA HIS A 26 -0.65 -2.21 16.70
C HIS A 26 0.38 -3.32 16.93
N GLY A 27 0.03 -4.60 16.87
CA GLY A 27 0.94 -5.70 17.23
C GLY A 27 1.33 -5.65 18.72
N ALA A 28 2.01 -6.69 19.23
CA ALA A 28 2.45 -6.77 20.61
C ALA A 28 3.21 -5.50 21.07
N LEU A 29 2.81 -4.92 22.20
CA LEU A 29 3.31 -3.67 22.78
C LEU A 29 4.78 -3.70 23.27
N ASP A 30 5.57 -4.69 22.87
CA ASP A 30 7.03 -4.68 23.07
C ASP A 30 7.73 -3.77 22.05
N GLU A 31 7.00 -3.39 20.98
CA GLU A 31 7.59 -2.93 19.73
C GLU A 31 7.15 -1.49 19.37
N ARG A 32 6.87 -0.66 20.39
CA ARG A 32 6.30 0.70 20.23
C ARG A 32 7.14 1.65 19.36
N ARG A 33 8.46 1.41 19.25
CA ARG A 33 9.38 2.19 18.40
C ARG A 33 9.37 1.69 16.95
N THR A 34 9.41 0.37 16.76
CA THR A 34 9.32 -0.28 15.44
C THR A 34 7.96 -0.04 14.80
N VAL A 35 6.85 -0.05 15.55
CA VAL A 35 5.51 0.13 14.96
C VAL A 35 5.39 1.47 14.29
N ASN A 36 5.92 2.53 14.91
CA ASN A 36 5.94 3.84 14.28
C ASN A 36 6.83 3.87 13.02
N ASP A 37 7.94 3.12 13.01
CA ASP A 37 8.83 3.02 11.85
C ASP A 37 8.19 2.22 10.70
N ASN A 38 7.56 1.08 10.99
CA ASN A 38 6.83 0.27 10.01
C ASN A 38 5.61 1.01 9.44
N VAL A 39 4.84 1.71 10.28
CA VAL A 39 3.72 2.54 9.83
C VAL A 39 4.22 3.68 8.94
N ARG A 40 5.31 4.34 9.32
CA ARG A 40 5.92 5.40 8.50
C ARG A 40 6.46 4.84 7.18
N ARG A 41 7.06 3.65 7.18
CA ARG A 41 7.57 2.96 5.98
C ARG A 41 6.43 2.51 5.06
N PHE A 42 5.31 2.07 5.62
CA PHE A 42 4.12 1.68 4.86
C PHE A 42 3.44 2.89 4.19
N ILE A 43 3.28 3.99 4.93
CA ILE A 43 2.76 5.24 4.35
C ILE A 43 3.71 5.75 3.28
N ALA A 44 5.02 5.71 3.53
CA ALA A 44 6.02 6.09 2.53
C ALA A 44 5.93 5.22 1.26
N SER A 45 5.78 3.90 1.38
CA SER A 45 5.64 3.03 0.21
C SER A 45 4.38 3.33 -0.60
N ILE A 46 3.24 3.59 0.06
CA ILE A 46 2.00 3.98 -0.63
C ILE A 46 2.21 5.27 -1.43
N VAL A 47 2.86 6.27 -0.83
CA VAL A 47 3.15 7.54 -1.50
C VAL A 47 4.07 7.33 -2.71
N VAL A 48 5.13 6.51 -2.56
CA VAL A 48 6.03 6.18 -3.68
C VAL A 48 5.29 5.47 -4.81
N THR A 49 4.47 4.46 -4.50
CA THR A 49 3.67 3.75 -5.52
C THR A 49 2.68 4.67 -6.22
N ALA A 50 2.04 5.60 -5.48
CA ALA A 50 1.13 6.57 -6.06
C ALA A 50 1.84 7.52 -7.02
N ILE A 51 3.01 8.04 -6.64
CA ILE A 51 3.84 8.90 -7.50
C ILE A 51 4.31 8.13 -8.73
N ALA A 52 4.77 6.88 -8.56
CA ALA A 52 5.19 6.05 -9.68
C ALA A 52 4.04 5.82 -10.67
N CYS A 53 2.84 5.52 -10.17
CA CYS A 53 1.66 5.35 -11.02
C CYS A 53 1.30 6.64 -11.77
N ALA A 54 1.31 7.80 -11.08
CA ALA A 54 1.05 9.09 -11.71
C ALA A 54 2.12 9.45 -12.76
N ALA A 55 3.39 9.19 -12.46
CA ALA A 55 4.51 9.41 -13.39
C ALA A 55 4.40 8.51 -14.63
N CYS A 56 4.04 7.22 -14.46
CA CYS A 56 3.84 6.31 -15.60
C CYS A 56 2.78 6.84 -16.57
N VAL A 57 1.63 7.29 -16.05
CA VAL A 57 0.55 7.83 -16.90
C VAL A 57 1.00 9.11 -17.59
N GLY A 58 1.68 10.01 -16.88
CA GLY A 58 2.19 11.27 -17.44
C GLY A 58 3.24 11.04 -18.55
N VAL A 59 4.21 10.15 -18.30
CA VAL A 59 5.24 9.80 -19.29
C VAL A 59 4.61 9.14 -20.51
N SER A 60 3.65 8.23 -20.33
CA SER A 60 2.98 7.57 -21.47
C SER A 60 2.27 8.58 -22.38
N TYR A 61 1.64 9.60 -21.81
CA TYR A 61 1.02 10.68 -22.58
C TYR A 61 2.03 11.52 -23.34
N VAL A 62 3.13 11.94 -22.69
CA VAL A 62 4.18 12.75 -23.33
C VAL A 62 4.91 11.94 -24.40
N SER A 63 5.24 10.68 -24.13
CA SER A 63 5.87 9.79 -25.10
C SER A 63 4.97 9.55 -26.31
N GLN A 64 3.65 9.46 -26.16
CA GLN A 64 2.76 9.29 -27.32
C GLN A 64 2.74 10.53 -28.23
N LEU A 65 2.83 11.73 -27.67
CA LEU A 65 2.98 12.97 -28.44
C LEU A 65 4.36 13.05 -29.11
N LEU A 66 5.42 12.73 -28.37
CA LEU A 66 6.78 12.76 -28.88
C LEU A 66 7.04 11.67 -29.91
N SER A 67 6.45 10.49 -29.76
CA SER A 67 6.43 9.41 -30.74
C SER A 67 5.50 9.71 -31.90
N ALA A 68 4.49 10.57 -31.79
CA ALA A 68 3.77 11.02 -32.99
C ALA A 68 4.70 11.87 -33.89
N ASP A 69 5.56 12.69 -33.29
CA ASP A 69 6.60 13.45 -34.01
C ASP A 69 7.79 12.55 -34.41
N ALA A 70 8.20 11.62 -33.54
CA ALA A 70 9.36 10.74 -33.69
C ALA A 70 9.05 9.40 -34.37
N ALA A 71 7.80 9.02 -34.64
CA ALA A 71 7.44 7.88 -35.50
C ALA A 71 7.78 8.16 -36.97
N SER A 72 8.18 9.40 -37.29
CA SER A 72 8.95 9.67 -38.49
C SER A 72 10.40 9.17 -38.42
N ILE A 73 10.92 8.72 -37.26
CA ILE A 73 12.36 8.49 -37.01
C ILE A 73 12.75 7.26 -36.12
N VAL A 74 11.95 6.80 -35.12
CA VAL A 74 12.40 5.82 -34.07
C VAL A 74 11.28 4.85 -33.61
N ASP A 75 10.97 3.85 -34.42
CA ASP A 75 10.16 2.66 -34.07
C ASP A 75 10.99 1.61 -33.29
N SER A 76 12.30 1.82 -33.13
CA SER A 76 13.24 0.70 -32.96
C SER A 76 13.71 0.37 -31.54
N ASP A 77 13.48 1.20 -30.51
CA ASP A 77 14.26 1.08 -29.26
C ASP A 77 13.50 0.45 -28.06
N ILE A 78 12.16 0.39 -28.09
CA ILE A 78 11.34 -0.02 -26.91
C ILE A 78 11.06 -1.53 -26.86
N THR A 79 11.31 -2.28 -27.94
CA THR A 79 11.19 -3.75 -27.96
C THR A 79 12.24 -4.44 -27.06
N SER A 80 13.29 -3.73 -26.62
CA SER A 80 14.46 -4.34 -25.98
C SER A 80 14.33 -4.67 -24.48
N THR A 81 13.40 -4.07 -23.71
CA THR A 81 13.25 -4.36 -22.26
C THR A 81 12.14 -5.35 -21.93
N THR A 82 11.21 -5.60 -22.85
CA THR A 82 10.12 -6.59 -22.65
C THR A 82 10.58 -8.03 -22.95
N ALA A 83 11.75 -8.22 -23.58
CA ALA A 83 12.25 -9.54 -23.98
C ALA A 83 13.04 -10.33 -22.90
N GLU A 84 13.42 -9.73 -21.76
CA GLU A 84 14.22 -10.43 -20.72
C GLU A 84 13.37 -10.96 -19.54
N GLY A 85 12.06 -10.72 -19.52
CA GLY A 85 11.19 -11.03 -18.37
C GLY A 85 10.09 -12.09 -18.59
N GLU A 86 9.88 -12.56 -19.83
CA GLU A 86 8.84 -13.54 -20.17
C GLU A 86 9.48 -14.88 -20.60
N ILE A 87 10.07 -15.56 -19.61
CA ILE A 87 10.13 -17.03 -19.39
C ILE A 87 10.10 -17.96 -20.63
N ARG A 88 11.19 -18.74 -20.78
CA ARG A 88 11.29 -20.11 -21.36
C ARG A 88 11.33 -20.28 -22.88
#